data_AF-A0A507D201-F1
#
_entry.id   AF-A0A507D201-F1
#
_cell.length_a   1.000
_cell.length_b   1.000
_cell.length_c   1.000
_cell.angle_alpha   90.00
_cell.angle_beta   90.00
_cell.angle_gamma   90.00
#
_symmetry.space_group_name_H-M   'P 1'
#
loop_
_entity.id
_entity.type
_entity.pdbx_description
1 polymer ?
#
loop_
_entity_poly.entity_id
_entity_poly.type
_entity_poly.pdbx_seq_one_letter_code
_entity_poly.pdbx_strand_id
1 'polypeptide(L)'
;MTPPSTSMGIKYFWKYLTSLNVVKEKLGKVVDELDKVAASMKQSADDGRKRMPKSFYEKLDRLTRRSFLVNDDVKAGLAAALEAKFKVEKAPGEADVYICRVATDLDIAVSGDSDVFCYRNVKTMVKPTRHRWQYVFNVLDKSLALRKMRLNADDLVVLAVVSGNDYESNLPGKAIVTNVKISQKIKEKGDFSKAEMLKKYFQLCQSDSNFDVAKGVFFNFDEGKVLDPLDRSKGLEK
;
A
#
# COMPACT_ATOMS: atom_id res chain seq x y z
N MET A 1 -10.69 41.96 -31.27
CA MET A 1 -10.26 40.57 -31.08
C MET A 1 -9.30 40.55 -29.89
N THR A 2 -9.82 40.13 -28.74
CA THR A 2 -9.12 39.75 -27.50
C THR A 2 -10.14 38.88 -26.76
N PRO A 3 -9.80 37.67 -26.31
CA PRO A 3 -10.80 36.75 -25.76
C PRO A 3 -11.25 37.20 -24.35
N PRO A 4 -12.50 36.93 -23.97
CA PRO A 4 -12.97 37.20 -22.63
C PRO A 4 -12.26 36.28 -21.63
N SER A 5 -11.70 36.89 -20.58
CA SER A 5 -11.14 36.19 -19.43
C SER A 5 -12.27 35.49 -18.65
N THR A 6 -12.47 34.20 -18.90
CA THR A 6 -13.28 33.34 -18.05
C THR A 6 -12.48 33.03 -16.78
N SER A 7 -12.62 33.88 -15.75
CA SER A 7 -12.21 33.51 -14.39
C SER A 7 -13.17 32.42 -13.89
N MET A 8 -12.83 31.16 -14.17
CA MET A 8 -13.53 30.02 -13.61
C MET A 8 -13.31 29.95 -12.10
N GLY A 9 -14.39 30.16 -11.36
CA GLY A 9 -14.84 29.20 -10.35
C GLY A 9 -14.00 29.07 -9.07
N ILE A 10 -14.40 29.83 -8.06
CA ILE A 10 -14.28 29.43 -6.66
C ILE A 10 -14.98 28.08 -6.49
N LYS A 11 -14.25 26.96 -6.41
CA LYS A 11 -14.78 25.67 -5.94
C LYS A 11 -13.73 24.59 -5.60
N TYR A 12 -12.74 24.88 -4.76
CA TYR A 12 -11.94 23.81 -4.10
C TYR A 12 -11.58 24.10 -2.62
N PHE A 13 -12.37 24.90 -1.90
CA PHE A 13 -12.08 25.24 -0.50
C PHE A 13 -12.71 24.31 0.55
N TRP A 14 -13.42 23.24 0.15
CA TRP A 14 -14.13 22.37 1.12
C TRP A 14 -13.61 20.93 1.24
N LYS A 15 -12.69 20.50 0.36
CA LYS A 15 -12.06 19.15 0.47
C LYS A 15 -10.78 19.17 1.33
N TYR A 16 -10.21 20.35 1.60
CA TYR A 16 -8.98 20.50 2.39
C TYR A 16 -9.22 20.58 3.91
N LEU A 17 -10.41 20.99 4.37
CA LEU A 17 -10.70 21.17 5.80
C LEU A 17 -10.91 19.84 6.55
N THR A 18 -11.49 18.82 5.91
CA THR A 18 -11.68 17.50 6.51
C THR A 18 -10.37 16.70 6.60
N SER A 19 -9.48 16.84 5.61
CA SER A 19 -8.13 16.25 5.65
C SER A 19 -7.24 16.94 6.69
N LEU A 20 -7.35 18.25 6.88
CA LEU A 20 -6.67 18.98 7.96
C LEU A 20 -7.20 18.59 9.33
N ASN A 21 -8.50 18.35 9.51
CA ASN A 21 -9.06 17.89 10.77
C ASN A 21 -8.64 16.45 11.11
N VAL A 22 -8.61 15.54 10.13
CA VAL A 22 -8.10 14.16 10.35
C VAL A 22 -6.60 14.15 10.65
N VAL A 23 -5.82 15.01 9.99
CA VAL A 23 -4.38 15.17 10.26
C VAL A 23 -4.16 15.81 11.64
N LYS A 24 -4.96 16.82 12.02
CA LYS A 24 -4.93 17.46 13.34
C LYS A 24 -5.36 16.53 14.46
N GLU A 25 -6.38 15.69 14.25
CA GLU A 25 -6.81 14.67 15.22
C GLU A 25 -5.77 13.55 15.37
N LYS A 26 -5.16 13.10 14.28
CA LYS A 26 -4.08 12.09 14.33
C LYS A 26 -2.81 12.64 14.99
N LEU A 27 -2.47 13.91 14.73
CA LEU A 27 -1.39 14.62 15.42
C LEU A 27 -1.72 14.80 16.90
N GLY A 28 -2.94 15.22 17.24
CA GLY A 28 -3.42 15.33 18.63
C GLY A 28 -3.23 14.02 19.39
N LYS A 29 -3.69 12.89 18.82
CA LYS A 29 -3.52 11.56 19.44
C LYS A 29 -2.05 11.15 19.61
N VAL A 30 -1.18 11.52 18.67
CA VAL A 30 0.27 11.22 18.77
C VAL A 30 0.93 12.11 19.83
N VAL A 31 0.54 13.38 19.91
CA VAL A 31 1.00 14.33 20.93
C VAL A 31 0.53 13.90 22.32
N ASP A 32 -0.75 13.54 22.50
CA ASP A 32 -1.28 13.03 23.77
C ASP A 32 -0.55 11.77 24.26
N GLU A 33 -0.19 10.87 23.34
CA GLU A 33 0.61 9.68 23.68
C GLU A 33 2.07 10.03 24.00
N LEU A 34 2.66 11.03 23.33
CA LEU A 34 4.00 11.54 23.66
C LEU A 34 4.00 12.24 25.03
N ASP A 35 2.94 12.97 25.38
CA ASP A 35 2.79 13.61 26.69
C ASP A 35 2.64 12.59 27.81
N LYS A 36 1.89 11.50 27.60
CA LYS A 36 1.85 10.36 28.54
C LYS A 36 3.22 9.70 28.71
N VAL A 37 3.97 9.56 27.61
CA VAL A 37 5.33 9.01 27.63
C VAL A 37 6.27 9.93 28.41
N ALA A 38 6.18 11.25 28.21
CA ALA A 38 6.95 12.25 28.95
C ALA A 38 6.60 12.26 30.45
N ALA A 39 5.31 12.17 30.80
CA ALA A 39 4.86 12.05 32.18
C ALA A 39 5.40 10.78 32.86
N SER A 40 5.42 9.65 32.15
CA SER A 40 6.01 8.40 32.65
C SER A 40 7.52 8.49 32.84
N MET A 41 8.24 9.24 31.99
CA MET A 41 9.67 9.52 32.17
C MET A 41 9.92 10.36 33.41
N LYS A 42 9.10 11.41 33.62
CA LYS A 42 9.19 12.28 34.78
C LYS A 42 8.97 11.50 36.08
N GLN A 43 7.88 10.72 36.15
CA GLN A 43 7.60 9.87 37.31
C GLN A 43 8.70 8.85 37.57
N SER A 44 9.26 8.22 36.53
CA SER A 44 10.35 7.24 36.71
C SER A 44 11.65 7.89 37.19
N ALA A 45 11.92 9.14 36.78
CA ALA A 45 13.05 9.91 37.28
C ALA A 45 12.84 10.31 38.76
N ASP A 46 11.63 10.74 39.11
CA ASP A 46 11.24 11.07 40.49
C ASP A 46 11.30 9.82 41.40
N ASP A 47 10.97 8.64 40.88
CA ASP A 47 11.10 7.33 41.55
C ASP A 47 12.56 6.82 41.62
N GLY A 48 13.54 7.59 41.14
CA GLY A 48 14.96 7.25 41.20
C GLY A 48 15.42 6.15 40.23
N ARG A 49 14.60 5.78 39.24
CA ARG A 49 14.97 4.77 38.24
C ARG A 49 15.96 5.34 37.23
N LYS A 50 17.15 4.73 37.14
CA LYS A 50 18.20 5.13 36.19
C LYS A 50 17.93 4.68 34.74
N ARG A 51 17.02 3.73 34.50
CA ARG A 51 16.79 3.15 33.17
C ARG A 51 15.36 2.64 32.99
N MET A 52 14.80 2.86 31.80
CA MET A 52 13.48 2.36 31.41
C MET A 52 13.56 0.97 30.76
N PRO A 53 12.46 0.19 30.77
CA PRO A 53 12.38 -1.09 30.05
C PRO A 53 12.56 -0.94 28.53
N LYS A 54 13.01 -1.99 27.85
CA LYS A 54 13.20 -1.97 26.39
C LYS A 54 11.93 -1.62 25.61
N SER A 55 10.78 -2.17 26.02
CA SER A 55 9.48 -1.93 25.41
C SER A 55 9.05 -0.46 25.43
N PHE A 56 9.53 0.32 26.40
CA PHE A 56 9.30 1.76 26.47
C PHE A 56 10.00 2.49 25.31
N TYR A 57 11.27 2.18 25.06
CA TYR A 57 12.02 2.77 23.95
C TYR A 57 11.48 2.32 22.59
N GLU A 58 11.02 1.08 22.46
CA GLU A 58 10.34 0.59 21.25
C GLU A 58 9.01 1.32 21.02
N LYS A 59 8.23 1.63 22.07
CA LYS A 59 7.02 2.46 21.99
C LYS A 59 7.35 3.89 21.57
N LEU A 60 8.37 4.50 22.15
CA LEU A 60 8.83 5.85 21.81
C LEU A 60 9.29 5.93 20.35
N ASP A 61 10.14 5.01 19.89
CA ASP A 61 10.59 4.94 18.50
C ASP A 61 9.41 4.78 17.52
N ARG A 62 8.41 3.95 17.86
CA ARG A 62 7.17 3.84 17.07
C ARG A 62 6.38 5.15 17.01
N LEU A 63 6.25 5.87 18.13
CA LEU A 63 5.54 7.15 18.17
C LEU A 63 6.29 8.24 17.41
N THR A 64 7.60 8.31 17.57
CA THR A 64 8.48 9.23 16.84
C THR A 64 8.41 9.00 15.33
N ARG A 65 8.41 7.74 14.87
CA ARG A 65 8.20 7.43 13.43
C ARG A 65 6.82 7.83 12.92
N ARG A 66 5.80 7.81 13.79
CA ARG A 66 4.46 8.29 13.45
C ARG A 66 4.34 9.81 13.48
N SER A 67 5.21 10.50 14.22
CA SER A 67 5.24 11.97 14.31
C SER A 67 6.09 12.62 13.22
N PHE A 68 7.07 11.92 12.64
CA PHE A 68 7.72 12.30 11.38
C PHE A 68 6.71 12.20 10.22
N LEU A 69 5.78 13.15 10.16
CA LEU A 69 4.96 13.38 8.99
C LEU A 69 5.88 13.91 7.89
N VAL A 70 6.06 13.11 6.84
CA VAL A 70 6.54 13.63 5.55
C VAL A 70 5.41 14.53 5.01
N ASN A 71 5.44 15.80 5.40
CA ASN A 71 4.50 16.81 4.94
C ASN A 71 4.80 17.18 3.47
N ASP A 72 3.89 17.88 2.84
CA ASP A 72 4.00 18.14 1.40
C ASP A 72 5.18 19.06 1.05
N ASP A 73 5.60 19.94 1.97
CA ASP A 73 6.79 20.77 1.80
C ASP A 73 8.08 19.94 1.78
N VAL A 74 8.19 18.94 2.66
CA VAL A 74 9.32 17.98 2.66
C VAL A 74 9.33 17.16 1.38
N LYS A 75 8.16 16.70 0.91
CA LYS A 75 8.07 15.98 -0.38
C LYS A 75 8.48 16.87 -1.55
N ALA A 76 8.04 18.13 -1.56
CA ALA A 76 8.38 19.09 -2.61
C ALA A 76 9.88 19.40 -2.62
N GLY A 77 10.48 19.62 -1.45
CA GLY A 77 11.93 19.83 -1.32
C GLY A 77 12.73 18.61 -1.79
N LEU A 78 12.30 17.40 -1.43
CA LEU A 78 12.94 16.16 -1.89
C LEU A 78 12.81 15.99 -3.41
N ALA A 79 11.62 16.23 -3.97
CA ALA A 79 11.39 16.14 -5.41
C ALA A 79 12.29 17.12 -6.18
N ALA A 80 12.36 18.39 -5.75
CA ALA A 80 13.22 19.39 -6.37
C ALA A 80 14.71 19.02 -6.31
N ALA A 81 15.18 18.47 -5.18
CA ALA A 81 16.56 18.00 -5.04
C ALA A 81 16.87 16.81 -5.96
N LEU A 82 15.90 15.91 -6.17
CA LEU A 82 16.05 14.76 -7.06
C LEU A 82 15.96 15.15 -8.53
N GLU A 83 15.10 16.11 -8.91
CA GLU A 83 14.95 16.62 -10.28
C GLU A 83 16.27 17.17 -10.85
N ALA A 84 17.19 17.61 -9.99
CA ALA A 84 18.53 18.04 -10.39
C ALA A 84 19.41 16.90 -10.95
N LYS A 85 19.08 15.63 -10.67
CA LYS A 85 19.90 14.45 -11.04
C LYS A 85 19.12 13.33 -11.72
N PHE A 86 17.81 13.28 -11.50
CA PHE A 86 16.95 12.21 -11.93
C PHE A 86 15.70 12.78 -12.60
N LYS A 87 15.10 12.00 -13.50
CA LYS A 87 13.75 12.28 -13.97
C LYS A 87 12.78 11.93 -12.83
N VAL A 88 12.09 12.94 -12.30
CA VAL A 88 11.07 12.75 -11.27
C VAL A 88 9.71 13.04 -11.89
N GLU A 89 8.76 12.12 -11.69
CA GLU A 89 7.39 12.29 -12.13
C GLU A 89 6.46 12.30 -10.92
N LYS A 90 5.54 13.27 -10.88
CA LYS A 90 4.53 13.36 -9.81
C LYS A 90 3.29 12.58 -10.23
N ALA A 91 3.04 11.46 -9.57
CA ALA A 91 1.85 10.67 -9.80
C ALA A 91 0.58 11.46 -9.37
N PRO A 92 -0.51 11.42 -10.16
CA PRO A 92 -1.78 12.07 -9.80
C PRO A 92 -2.52 11.36 -8.65
N GLY A 93 -2.12 10.14 -8.32
CA GLY A 93 -2.68 9.32 -7.24
C GLY A 93 -1.58 8.48 -6.59
N GLU A 94 -1.81 7.19 -6.40
CA GLU A 94 -0.81 6.28 -5.83
C GLU A 94 0.37 6.09 -6.79
N ALA A 95 1.59 6.25 -6.26
CA ALA A 95 2.82 6.14 -7.05
C ALA A 95 3.00 4.72 -7.60
N ASP A 96 2.68 3.69 -6.82
CA ASP A 96 2.77 2.29 -7.24
C ASP A 96 1.87 2.02 -8.47
N VAL A 97 0.64 2.52 -8.46
CA VAL A 97 -0.29 2.44 -9.59
C VAL A 97 0.27 3.16 -10.82
N TYR A 98 0.83 4.36 -10.64
CA TYR A 98 1.40 5.13 -11.74
C TYR A 98 2.63 4.43 -12.35
N ILE A 99 3.56 3.96 -11.53
CA ILE A 99 4.73 3.19 -11.95
C ILE A 99 4.29 2.00 -12.79
N CYS A 100 3.29 1.26 -12.35
CA CYS A 100 2.78 0.10 -13.08
C CYS A 100 2.14 0.47 -14.42
N ARG A 101 1.52 1.63 -14.52
CA ARG A 101 0.93 2.11 -15.79
C ARG A 101 2.01 2.47 -16.82
N VAL A 102 3.07 3.14 -16.37
CA VAL A 102 4.12 3.65 -17.28
C VAL A 102 5.24 2.67 -17.53
N ALA A 103 5.41 1.67 -16.66
CA ALA A 103 6.43 0.64 -16.79
C ALA A 103 6.27 -0.14 -18.09
N THR A 104 7.38 -0.37 -18.75
CA THR A 104 7.54 -1.23 -19.92
C THR A 104 8.18 -2.56 -19.53
N ASP A 105 8.20 -3.52 -20.45
CA ASP A 105 8.78 -4.85 -20.20
C ASP A 105 10.30 -4.82 -19.89
N LEU A 106 10.98 -3.71 -20.18
CA LEU A 106 12.42 -3.52 -19.90
C LEU A 106 12.68 -2.87 -18.55
N ASP A 107 11.64 -2.32 -17.90
CA ASP A 107 11.79 -1.58 -16.65
C ASP A 107 11.82 -2.51 -15.44
N ILE A 108 12.54 -2.08 -14.40
CA ILE A 108 12.60 -2.76 -13.11
C ILE A 108 11.90 -1.87 -12.08
N ALA A 109 10.81 -2.37 -11.51
CA ALA A 109 10.12 -1.67 -10.43
C ALA A 109 10.88 -1.86 -9.11
N VAL A 110 11.18 -0.77 -8.40
CA VAL A 110 11.79 -0.85 -7.07
C VAL A 110 10.78 -0.41 -6.03
N SER A 111 10.22 -1.35 -5.26
CA SER A 111 9.25 -1.02 -4.21
C SER A 111 9.35 -2.00 -3.04
N GLY A 112 9.10 -1.48 -1.84
CA GLY A 112 8.89 -2.31 -0.64
C GLY A 112 7.54 -3.01 -0.67
N ASP A 113 6.59 -2.46 -1.41
CA ASP A 113 5.25 -3.01 -1.55
C ASP A 113 5.24 -4.21 -2.50
N SER A 114 4.61 -5.31 -2.08
CA SER A 114 4.43 -6.50 -2.90
C SER A 114 3.29 -6.38 -3.90
N ASP A 115 2.35 -5.47 -3.70
CA ASP A 115 1.18 -5.33 -4.58
C ASP A 115 1.63 -4.89 -5.99
N VAL A 116 2.73 -4.14 -6.06
CA VAL A 116 3.44 -3.76 -7.31
C VAL A 116 3.76 -4.98 -8.18
N PHE A 117 4.04 -6.14 -7.57
CA PHE A 117 4.37 -7.35 -8.30
C PHE A 117 3.16 -7.95 -9.02
N CYS A 118 1.94 -7.64 -8.61
CA CYS A 118 0.73 -8.22 -9.21
C CYS A 118 0.36 -7.56 -10.54
N TYR A 119 0.81 -6.33 -10.81
CA TYR A 119 0.41 -5.59 -12.01
C TYR A 119 1.06 -6.10 -13.29
N ARG A 120 0.27 -6.26 -14.35
CA ARG A 120 0.64 -6.92 -15.63
C ARG A 120 1.95 -6.44 -16.27
N ASN A 121 2.20 -5.13 -16.24
CA ASN A 121 3.35 -4.51 -16.91
C ASN A 121 4.67 -4.69 -16.15
N VAL A 122 4.61 -4.93 -14.84
CA VAL A 122 5.82 -5.17 -14.03
C VAL A 122 6.29 -6.60 -14.27
N LYS A 123 7.44 -6.79 -14.92
CA LYS A 123 8.05 -8.13 -15.13
C LYS A 123 9.09 -8.46 -14.09
N THR A 124 9.85 -7.46 -13.67
CA THR A 124 10.91 -7.59 -12.67
C THR A 124 10.71 -6.55 -11.59
N MET A 125 10.81 -6.99 -10.34
CA MET A 125 10.71 -6.12 -9.18
C MET A 125 11.91 -6.33 -8.26
N VAL A 126 12.46 -5.24 -7.73
CA VAL A 126 13.46 -5.28 -6.68
C VAL A 126 12.82 -4.86 -5.37
N LYS A 127 12.78 -5.77 -4.41
CA LYS A 127 12.24 -5.53 -3.08
C LYS A 127 13.35 -5.31 -2.07
N PRO A 128 13.54 -4.09 -1.54
CA PRO A 128 14.44 -3.86 -0.43
C PRO A 128 13.88 -4.53 0.83
N THR A 129 14.59 -5.53 1.33
CA THR A 129 14.21 -6.29 2.53
C THR A 129 15.21 -6.03 3.63
N ARG A 130 14.74 -5.70 4.83
CA ARG A 130 15.63 -5.45 5.97
C ARG A 130 16.06 -6.78 6.59
N HIS A 131 17.35 -7.09 6.56
CA HIS A 131 17.94 -8.26 7.19
C HIS A 131 19.10 -7.84 8.08
N ARG A 132 19.03 -8.16 9.39
CA ARG A 132 20.07 -7.86 10.39
C ARG A 132 20.66 -6.43 10.28
N TRP A 133 19.78 -5.43 10.27
CA TRP A 133 20.13 -4.00 10.19
C TRP A 133 20.67 -3.50 8.83
N GLN A 134 20.73 -4.36 7.82
CA GLN A 134 21.10 -3.98 6.45
C GLN A 134 19.93 -4.18 5.48
N TYR A 135 19.94 -3.47 4.36
CA TYR A 135 19.02 -3.72 3.26
C TYR A 135 19.63 -4.73 2.29
N VAL A 136 18.89 -5.80 2.05
CA VAL A 136 19.16 -6.77 1.00
C VAL A 136 18.15 -6.54 -0.11
N PHE A 137 18.64 -6.32 -1.33
CA PHE A 137 17.78 -6.12 -2.50
C PHE A 137 17.48 -7.48 -3.13
N ASN A 138 16.22 -7.92 -2.98
CA ASN A 138 15.76 -9.17 -3.56
C ASN A 138 15.17 -8.90 -4.95
N VAL A 139 15.76 -9.52 -5.97
CA VAL A 139 15.24 -9.45 -7.35
C VAL A 139 14.17 -10.54 -7.52
N LEU A 140 12.98 -10.12 -7.92
CA LEU A 140 11.83 -10.97 -8.19
C LEU A 140 11.52 -10.93 -9.67
N ASP A 141 11.69 -12.07 -10.33
CA ASP A 141 11.26 -12.27 -11.71
C ASP A 141 9.87 -12.89 -11.73
N LYS A 142 8.92 -12.22 -12.39
CA LYS A 142 7.52 -12.65 -12.45
C LYS A 142 7.35 -14.00 -13.12
N SER A 143 8.00 -14.21 -14.26
CA SER A 143 7.90 -15.46 -15.00
C SER A 143 8.41 -16.65 -14.19
N LEU A 144 9.52 -16.46 -13.47
CA LEU A 144 10.09 -17.46 -12.57
C LEU A 144 9.19 -17.71 -11.36
N ALA A 145 8.65 -16.66 -10.75
CA ALA A 145 7.73 -16.79 -9.61
C ALA A 145 6.45 -17.55 -10.00
N LEU A 146 5.82 -17.16 -11.12
CA LEU A 146 4.66 -17.83 -11.68
C LEU A 146 4.93 -19.31 -11.99
N ARG A 147 6.07 -19.62 -12.60
CA ARG A 147 6.50 -21.01 -12.87
C ARG A 147 6.66 -21.82 -11.58
N LYS A 148 7.30 -21.26 -10.55
CA LYS A 148 7.49 -21.93 -9.26
C LYS A 148 6.16 -22.16 -8.53
N MET A 149 5.24 -21.19 -8.63
CA MET A 149 3.90 -21.30 -8.06
C MET A 149 2.96 -22.17 -8.91
N ARG A 150 3.33 -22.51 -10.16
CA ARG A 150 2.45 -23.18 -11.13
C ARG A 150 1.16 -22.41 -11.38
N LEU A 151 1.28 -21.08 -11.46
CA LEU A 151 0.17 -20.14 -11.67
C LEU A 151 0.48 -19.27 -12.89
N ASN A 152 -0.56 -18.69 -13.50
CA ASN A 152 -0.44 -17.69 -14.56
C ASN A 152 -0.61 -16.26 -14.00
N ALA A 153 -0.54 -15.25 -14.87
CA ALA A 153 -0.67 -13.85 -14.46
C ALA A 153 -2.06 -13.53 -13.87
N ASP A 154 -3.13 -14.04 -14.48
CA ASP A 154 -4.51 -13.85 -13.99
C ASP A 154 -4.70 -14.47 -12.59
N ASP A 155 -4.12 -15.64 -12.35
CA ASP A 155 -4.14 -16.30 -11.05
C ASP A 155 -3.43 -15.46 -9.97
N LEU A 156 -2.34 -14.75 -10.34
CA LEU A 156 -1.64 -13.85 -9.44
C LEU A 156 -2.50 -12.64 -9.06
N VAL A 157 -3.28 -12.10 -10.00
CA VAL A 157 -4.25 -11.02 -9.72
C VAL A 157 -5.34 -11.51 -8.76
N VAL A 158 -5.86 -12.71 -8.96
CA VAL A 158 -6.82 -13.33 -8.02
C VAL A 158 -6.20 -13.52 -6.65
N LEU A 159 -4.94 -13.96 -6.57
CA LEU A 159 -4.21 -14.08 -5.31
C LEU A 159 -4.05 -12.74 -4.60
N ALA A 160 -3.80 -11.64 -5.31
CA ALA A 160 -3.70 -10.31 -4.73
C ALA A 160 -5.03 -9.88 -4.07
N VAL A 161 -6.16 -10.18 -4.72
CA VAL A 161 -7.50 -9.88 -4.22
C VAL A 161 -7.80 -10.65 -2.94
N VAL A 162 -7.57 -11.97 -2.93
CA VAL A 162 -7.98 -12.84 -1.80
C VAL A 162 -6.98 -12.90 -0.67
N SER A 163 -5.75 -12.43 -0.91
CA SER A 163 -4.73 -12.29 0.14
C SER A 163 -4.90 -10.93 0.81
N GLY A 164 -4.53 -10.85 2.09
CA GLY A 164 -4.63 -9.59 2.82
C GLY A 164 -3.84 -8.49 2.13
N ASN A 165 -4.54 -7.42 1.77
CA ASN A 165 -4.04 -6.28 1.03
C ASN A 165 -4.50 -4.98 1.71
N ASP A 166 -4.10 -3.84 1.17
CA ASP A 166 -4.43 -2.52 1.74
C ASP A 166 -5.92 -2.17 1.70
N TYR A 167 -6.70 -2.86 0.85
CA TYR A 167 -8.13 -2.62 0.68
C TYR A 167 -8.97 -3.58 1.52
N GLU A 168 -8.55 -4.84 1.61
CA GLU A 168 -9.30 -5.90 2.26
C GLU A 168 -8.42 -6.86 3.03
N SER A 169 -8.92 -7.26 4.20
CA SER A 169 -8.28 -8.27 5.01
C SER A 169 -8.37 -9.64 4.35
N ASN A 170 -7.39 -10.47 4.65
CA ASN A 170 -7.36 -11.84 4.16
C ASN A 170 -8.54 -12.65 4.70
N LEU A 171 -8.95 -13.70 3.98
CA LEU A 171 -9.89 -14.67 4.53
C LEU A 171 -9.35 -15.29 5.83
N PRO A 172 -10.17 -15.42 6.88
CA PRO A 172 -9.76 -16.00 8.15
C PRO A 172 -9.13 -17.40 7.97
N GLY A 173 -7.96 -17.61 8.57
CA GLY A 173 -7.25 -18.89 8.52
C GLY A 173 -6.57 -19.22 7.18
N LYS A 174 -6.52 -18.28 6.23
CA LYS A 174 -5.95 -18.50 4.90
C LYS A 174 -4.66 -17.72 4.70
N ALA A 175 -3.50 -18.30 5.02
CA ALA A 175 -2.22 -17.67 4.70
C ALA A 175 -1.90 -17.73 3.19
N ILE A 176 -0.92 -16.96 2.71
CA ILE A 176 -0.54 -16.89 1.29
C ILE A 176 -0.26 -18.26 0.66
N VAL A 177 0.44 -19.15 1.38
CA VAL A 177 0.74 -20.51 0.91
C VAL A 177 -0.55 -21.34 0.75
N THR A 178 -1.53 -21.13 1.63
CA THR A 178 -2.84 -21.78 1.54
C THR A 178 -3.62 -21.27 0.33
N ASN A 179 -3.59 -19.95 0.07
CA ASN A 179 -4.24 -19.34 -1.08
C ASN A 179 -3.67 -19.87 -2.40
N VAL A 180 -2.34 -20.01 -2.48
CA VAL A 180 -1.65 -20.62 -3.64
C VAL A 180 -2.10 -22.07 -3.84
N LYS A 181 -2.13 -22.88 -2.77
CA LYS A 181 -2.58 -24.28 -2.86
C LYS A 181 -4.04 -24.41 -3.30
N ILE A 182 -4.92 -23.53 -2.83
CA ILE A 182 -6.32 -23.50 -3.26
C ILE A 182 -6.40 -23.16 -4.74
N SER A 183 -5.65 -22.15 -5.19
CA SER A 183 -5.59 -21.77 -6.60
C SER A 183 -5.12 -22.95 -7.47
N GLN A 184 -4.05 -23.63 -7.08
CA GLN A 184 -3.57 -24.83 -7.77
C GLN A 184 -4.64 -25.93 -7.87
N LYS A 185 -5.38 -26.22 -6.79
CA LYS A 185 -6.47 -27.21 -6.81
C LYS A 185 -7.60 -26.84 -7.76
N ILE A 186 -7.89 -25.56 -7.92
CA ILE A 186 -8.90 -25.11 -8.90
C ILE A 186 -8.38 -25.37 -10.30
N LYS A 187 -7.10 -25.07 -10.56
CA LYS A 187 -6.44 -25.28 -11.86
C LYS A 187 -6.31 -26.73 -12.30
N GLU A 188 -6.32 -27.69 -11.37
CA GLU A 188 -6.40 -29.12 -11.71
C GLU A 188 -7.63 -29.44 -12.58
N LYS A 189 -8.68 -28.60 -12.54
CA LYS A 189 -9.90 -28.73 -13.34
C LYS A 189 -9.87 -27.99 -14.67
N GLY A 190 -8.75 -27.35 -15.02
CA GLY A 190 -8.58 -26.53 -16.23
C GLY A 190 -8.18 -25.09 -15.92
N ASP A 191 -7.84 -24.34 -16.97
CA ASP A 191 -7.61 -22.89 -16.87
C ASP A 191 -8.96 -22.15 -16.88
N PHE A 192 -9.04 -21.08 -16.08
CA PHE A 192 -10.23 -20.25 -15.93
C PHE A 192 -9.86 -18.79 -16.09
N SER A 193 -10.81 -17.95 -16.50
CA SER A 193 -10.63 -16.50 -16.42
C SER A 193 -10.48 -16.04 -14.96
N LYS A 194 -9.82 -14.90 -14.72
CA LYS A 194 -9.70 -14.32 -13.36
C LYS A 194 -11.03 -14.23 -12.59
N ALA A 195 -12.12 -13.89 -13.26
CA ALA A 195 -13.45 -13.80 -12.65
C ALA A 195 -14.02 -15.17 -12.25
N GLU A 196 -13.88 -16.17 -13.12
CA GLU A 196 -14.33 -17.54 -12.83
C GLU A 196 -13.46 -18.21 -11.76
N MET A 197 -12.16 -17.96 -11.80
CA MET A 197 -11.19 -18.43 -10.82
C MET A 197 -11.53 -17.90 -9.43
N LEU A 198 -11.81 -16.59 -9.30
CA LEU A 198 -12.25 -15.97 -8.05
C LEU A 198 -13.59 -16.56 -7.55
N LYS A 199 -14.56 -16.78 -8.44
CA LYS A 199 -15.83 -17.41 -8.08
C LYS A 199 -15.65 -18.84 -7.54
N LYS A 200 -14.82 -19.65 -8.20
CA LYS A 200 -14.48 -21.01 -7.75
C LYS A 200 -13.70 -21.00 -6.44
N TYR A 201 -12.86 -20.00 -6.24
CA TYR A 201 -12.12 -19.80 -4.99
C TYR A 201 -13.07 -19.61 -3.81
N PHE A 202 -14.06 -18.73 -3.92
CA PHE A 202 -15.05 -18.51 -2.86
C PHE A 202 -15.93 -19.74 -2.61
N GLN A 203 -16.36 -20.43 -3.67
CA GLN A 203 -17.11 -21.68 -3.55
C GLN A 203 -16.33 -22.75 -2.77
N LEU A 204 -15.04 -22.90 -3.05
CA LEU A 204 -14.19 -23.88 -2.35
C LEU A 204 -13.91 -23.46 -0.90
N CYS A 205 -13.82 -22.17 -0.64
CA CYS A 205 -13.60 -21.63 0.71
C CYS A 205 -14.88 -21.55 1.56
N GLN A 206 -16.07 -21.78 0.97
CA GLN A 206 -17.36 -21.60 1.64
C GLN A 206 -17.49 -20.23 2.29
N SER A 207 -17.08 -19.18 1.56
CA SER A 207 -17.06 -17.81 2.06
C SER A 207 -18.08 -16.95 1.31
N ASP A 208 -18.84 -16.16 2.07
CA ASP A 208 -19.79 -15.16 1.55
C ASP A 208 -19.14 -13.78 1.34
N SER A 209 -17.83 -13.65 1.57
CA SER A 209 -17.10 -12.40 1.35
C SER A 209 -17.04 -12.07 -0.15
N ASN A 210 -17.35 -10.83 -0.54
CA ASN A 210 -17.48 -10.46 -1.95
C ASN A 210 -16.19 -9.86 -2.57
N PHE A 211 -15.29 -9.34 -1.74
CA PHE A 211 -14.06 -8.66 -2.14
C PHE A 211 -14.22 -7.56 -3.20
N ASP A 212 -15.35 -6.85 -3.20
CA ASP A 212 -15.71 -5.92 -4.28
C ASP A 212 -14.70 -4.77 -4.44
N VAL A 213 -14.12 -4.27 -3.34
CA VAL A 213 -13.17 -3.15 -3.40
C VAL A 213 -11.84 -3.65 -3.96
N ALA A 214 -11.29 -4.72 -3.38
CA ALA A 214 -10.03 -5.29 -3.85
C ALA A 214 -10.16 -5.78 -5.31
N LYS A 215 -11.26 -6.44 -5.65
CA LYS A 215 -11.56 -6.85 -7.04
C LYS A 215 -11.61 -5.63 -7.97
N GLY A 216 -12.34 -4.59 -7.59
CA GLY A 216 -12.44 -3.35 -8.37
C GLY A 216 -11.07 -2.74 -8.64
N VAL A 217 -10.19 -2.69 -7.63
CA VAL A 217 -8.81 -2.23 -7.75
C VAL A 217 -8.02 -3.13 -8.70
N PHE A 218 -7.78 -4.37 -8.31
CA PHE A 218 -6.82 -5.22 -9.00
C PHE A 218 -7.29 -5.63 -10.41
N PHE A 219 -8.60 -5.82 -10.66
CA PHE A 219 -9.09 -6.19 -11.98
C PHE A 219 -9.08 -5.00 -12.95
N ASN A 220 -9.48 -3.80 -12.49
CA ASN A 220 -9.45 -2.62 -13.35
C ASN A 220 -8.01 -2.20 -13.66
N PHE A 221 -7.09 -2.31 -12.70
CA PHE A 221 -5.68 -2.00 -12.96
C PHE A 221 -5.00 -3.01 -13.88
N ASP A 222 -5.28 -4.31 -13.74
CA ASP A 222 -4.82 -5.32 -14.70
C ASP A 222 -5.31 -5.03 -16.14
N GLU A 223 -6.50 -4.43 -16.28
CA GLU A 223 -7.08 -4.00 -17.55
C GLU A 223 -6.61 -2.61 -18.03
N GLY A 224 -5.70 -1.96 -17.28
CA GLY A 224 -5.17 -0.64 -17.63
C GLY A 224 -6.16 0.52 -17.45
N LYS A 225 -7.25 0.31 -16.71
CA LYS A 225 -8.26 1.34 -16.43
C LYS A 225 -7.82 2.27 -15.30
N VAL A 226 -8.10 3.55 -15.45
CA VAL A 226 -7.84 4.58 -14.43
C VAL A 226 -8.95 4.53 -13.40
N LEU A 227 -8.61 4.31 -12.13
CA LEU A 227 -9.52 4.53 -11.02
C LEU A 227 -9.31 5.93 -10.44
N ASP A 228 -10.40 6.60 -10.08
CA ASP A 228 -10.32 7.79 -9.25
C ASP A 228 -9.62 7.43 -7.92
N PRO A 229 -8.86 8.36 -7.31
CA PRO A 229 -8.22 8.13 -6.02
C PRO A 229 -9.25 7.63 -5.02
N LEU A 230 -9.02 6.42 -4.48
CA LEU A 230 -9.92 5.82 -3.50
C LEU A 230 -10.07 6.74 -2.29
N ASP A 231 -11.31 7.11 -1.99
CA ASP A 231 -11.64 7.92 -0.82
C ASP A 231 -11.50 7.07 0.45
N ARG A 232 -10.28 7.06 1.00
CA ARG A 232 -9.92 6.33 2.22
C ARG A 232 -10.60 6.87 3.49
N SER A 233 -11.45 7.90 3.41
CA SER A 233 -12.19 8.42 4.56
C SER A 233 -13.28 7.48 5.08
N LYS A 234 -13.78 6.56 4.25
CA LYS A 234 -14.91 5.68 4.59
C LYS A 234 -14.55 4.34 5.25
N GLY A 235 -13.26 4.03 5.41
CA GLY A 235 -12.77 2.77 5.99
C GLY A 235 -12.44 2.81 7.49
N LEU A 236 -12.68 3.94 8.17
CA LEU A 236 -12.32 4.13 9.59
C LEU A 236 -13.49 3.91 10.56
N GLU A 237 -14.66 3.47 10.08
CA GLU A 237 -15.73 2.97 10.94
C GLU A 237 -15.59 1.45 11.11
N LYS A 238 -14.66 1.03 11.97
CA LYS A 238 -14.71 -0.24 12.73
C LYS A 238 -13.64 -0.26 13.81
#